data_AF-A0A1M5AUK3-F1
#
_entry.id   AF-A0A1M5AUK3-F1
#
_cell.length_a   1.000
_cell.length_b   1.000
_cell.length_c   1.000
_cell.angle_alpha   90.00
_cell.angle_beta   90.00
_cell.angle_gamma   90.00
#
_symmetry.space_group_name_H-M   'P 1'
#
loop_
_entity.id
_entity.type
_entity.pdbx_description
1 polymer ?
#
loop_
_entity_poly.entity_id
_entity_poly.type
_entity_poly.pdbx_seq_one_letter_code
_entity_poly.pdbx_strand_id
1 'polypeptide(L)' 'MDSLFSSLGNALGGLLSLIWLIIVIWAIVKVAKSGASTLAKVIWIIVLIFFPLIGLILWLLFGPKG' A
#
# COMPACT_ATOMS: atom_id res chain seq x y z
N MET A 1 -23.88 -25.31 -5.35
CA MET A 1 -22.50 -25.48 -4.83
C MET A 1 -21.59 -24.40 -5.39
N ASP A 2 -21.74 -24.02 -6.66
CA ASP A 2 -20.96 -22.96 -7.34
C ASP A 2 -21.11 -21.57 -6.72
N SER A 3 -22.30 -21.25 -6.19
CA SER A 3 -22.58 -20.00 -5.46
C SER A 3 -21.87 -19.89 -4.10
N LEU A 4 -21.54 -21.03 -3.48
CA LEU A 4 -20.77 -21.06 -2.23
C LEU A 4 -19.30 -20.79 -2.52
N PHE A 5 -18.75 -21.39 -3.58
CA PHE A 5 -17.38 -21.14 -4.02
C PHE A 5 -17.17 -19.67 -4.44
N SER A 6 -18.12 -19.06 -5.14
CA SER A 6 -18.05 -17.62 -5.47
C SER A 6 -18.12 -16.73 -4.23
N SER A 7 -18.95 -17.09 -3.24
CA SER A 7 -19.08 -16.33 -1.98
C SER A 7 -17.79 -16.37 -1.16
N LEU A 8 -17.14 -17.54 -1.09
CA LEU A 8 -15.84 -17.71 -0.45
C LEU A 8 -14.75 -16.91 -1.19
N GLY A 9 -14.75 -16.95 -2.52
CA GLY A 9 -13.82 -16.16 -3.33
C GLY A 9 -13.93 -14.65 -3.10
N ASN A 10 -15.15 -14.13 -3.01
CA ASN A 10 -15.40 -12.71 -2.74
C ASN A 10 -14.93 -12.30 -1.33
N ALA A 11 -15.20 -13.12 -0.31
CA ALA A 11 -14.75 -12.88 1.05
C ALA A 11 -13.21 -12.85 1.16
N LEU A 12 -12.53 -13.80 0.51
CA LEU A 12 -11.07 -13.83 0.45
C LEU A 12 -10.51 -12.65 -0.33
N GLY A 13 -11.10 -12.28 -1.47
CA GLY A 13 -10.68 -11.11 -2.25
C GLY A 13 -10.82 -9.80 -1.47
N GLY A 14 -11.91 -9.63 -0.72
CA GLY A 14 -12.12 -8.48 0.16
C GLY A 14 -11.13 -8.42 1.31
N LEU A 15 -10.80 -9.56 1.92
CA LEU A 15 -9.79 -9.61 2.98
C LEU A 15 -8.38 -9.31 2.45
N LEU A 16 -8.02 -9.86 1.29
CA LEU A 16 -6.73 -9.60 0.65
C LEU A 16 -6.57 -8.12 0.28
N SER A 17 -7.61 -7.46 -0.21
CA SER A 17 -7.57 -6.03 -0.53
C SER A 17 -7.43 -5.16 0.72
N LEU A 18 -8.06 -5.55 1.84
CA LEU A 18 -7.88 -4.86 3.13
C LEU A 18 -6.46 -4.99 3.67
N ILE A 19 -5.88 -6.20 3.63
CA ILE A 19 -4.49 -6.42 4.03
C ILE A 19 -3.56 -5.56 3.18
N TRP A 20 -3.80 -5.53 1.87
CA TRP A 20 -3.03 -4.70 0.95
C TRP A 20 -3.11 -3.21 1.30
N LEU A 21 -4.31 -2.70 1.61
CA LEU A 21 -4.50 -1.31 2.04
C LEU A 21 -3.73 -0.99 3.32
N ILE A 22 -3.72 -1.90 4.30
CA ILE A 22 -2.96 -1.75 5.55
C ILE A 22 -1.47 -1.60 5.25
N ILE A 23 -0.92 -2.40 4.33
CA ILE A 23 0.49 -2.33 3.93
C ILE A 23 0.82 -0.98 3.28
N VAL A 24 -0.05 -0.48 2.39
CA VAL A 24 0.13 0.83 1.75
C VAL A 24 0.08 1.95 2.79
N ILE A 25 -0.88 1.92 3.73
CA ILE A 25 -0.96 2.90 4.83
C ILE A 25 0.30 2.86 5.68
N TRP A 26 0.80 1.67 6.01
CA TRP A 26 2.05 1.51 6.77
C TRP A 26 3.24 2.17 6.06
N ALA A 27 3.37 1.98 4.74
CA ALA A 27 4.40 2.64 3.95
C ALA A 27 4.26 4.17 3.97
N ILE A 28 3.03 4.69 3.84
CA ILE A 28 2.75 6.14 3.94
C ILE A 28 3.17 6.68 5.32
N VAL A 29 2.84 5.99 6.40
CA VAL A 29 3.23 6.39 7.76
C VAL A 29 4.75 6.41 7.92
N LYS A 30 5.44 5.41 7.36
CA LYS A 30 6.90 5.37 7.35
C LYS A 30 7.50 6.56 6.59
N VAL A 31 6.97 6.92 5.41
CA VAL A 31 7.39 8.10 4.65
C VAL A 31 7.15 9.37 5.46
N ALA A 32 5.95 9.53 6.03
CA ALA A 32 5.58 10.73 6.79
C ALA A 32 6.49 10.96 8.01
N LYS A 33 6.86 9.87 8.71
CA LYS A 33 7.74 9.90 9.88
C LYS A 33 9.23 9.97 9.54
N SER A 34 9.60 9.87 8.26
CA SER A 34 11.01 9.87 7.87
C SER A 34 11.72 11.22 8.06
N GLY A 35 13.05 11.21 8.07
CA GLY A 35 13.89 12.41 8.02
C GLY A 35 13.98 13.10 6.65
N ALA A 36 13.23 12.63 5.65
CA ALA A 36 13.23 13.23 4.32
C ALA A 36 12.62 14.64 4.29
N SER A 37 12.99 15.43 3.28
CA SER A 37 12.39 16.76 3.06
C SER A 37 10.88 16.67 2.81
N THR A 38 10.13 17.73 3.12
CA THR A 38 8.67 17.78 2.93
C THR A 38 8.27 17.46 1.49
N LEU A 39 8.98 18.00 0.50
CA LEU A 39 8.70 17.74 -0.91
C LEU A 39 8.89 16.26 -1.26
N ALA A 40 9.99 15.64 -0.80
CA ALA A 40 10.24 14.22 -1.03
C ALA A 40 9.13 13.35 -0.41
N LYS A 41 8.67 13.68 0.80
CA LYS A 41 7.55 12.97 1.45
C LYS A 41 6.28 13.04 0.61
N VAL A 42 5.91 14.24 0.16
CA VAL A 42 4.69 14.44 -0.65
C VAL A 42 4.76 13.63 -1.94
N ILE A 43 5.89 13.66 -2.65
CA ILE A 43 6.07 12.88 -3.88
C ILE A 43 5.90 11.39 -3.61
N TRP A 44 6.56 10.86 -2.58
CA TRP A 44 6.44 9.43 -2.24
C TRP A 44 5.04 9.02 -1.82
N ILE A 45 4.34 9.85 -1.06
CA ILE A 45 2.94 9.59 -0.67
C ILE A 45 2.03 9.58 -1.90
N ILE A 46 2.20 10.51 -2.83
CA ILE A 46 1.46 10.53 -4.10
C ILE A 46 1.73 9.23 -4.87
N VAL A 47 3.00 8.83 -5.04
CA VAL A 47 3.35 7.59 -5.74
C VAL A 47 2.71 6.36 -5.10
N LEU A 48 2.70 6.26 -3.76
CA LEU A 48 2.07 5.14 -3.04
C LEU A 48 0.54 5.09 -3.20
N ILE A 49 -0.14 6.23 -3.30
CA ILE A 49 -1.60 6.28 -3.43
C ILE A 49 -2.03 5.98 -4.87
N PHE A 50 -1.38 6.59 -5.86
CA PHE A 50 -1.75 6.43 -7.27
C PHE A 50 -1.25 5.11 -7.88
N PHE A 51 -0.13 4.59 -7.38
CA PHE A 51 0.47 3.36 -7.85
C PHE A 51 0.74 2.42 -6.66
N PRO A 52 -0.29 1.82 -6.03
CA PRO A 52 -0.11 1.09 -4.77
C PRO A 52 0.80 -0.13 -4.89
N LEU A 53 0.75 -0.87 -6.00
CA LEU A 53 1.64 -2.02 -6.26
C LEU A 53 3.06 -1.57 -6.58
N ILE A 54 3.22 -0.83 -7.68
CA ILE A 54 4.54 -0.42 -8.18
C ILE A 54 5.20 0.57 -7.21
N GLY A 55 4.44 1.53 -6.70
CA GLY A 55 4.90 2.52 -5.73
C GLY A 55 5.36 1.88 -4.42
N LEU A 56 4.69 0.83 -3.93
CA LEU A 56 5.17 0.09 -2.76
C LEU A 56 6.49 -0.61 -3.05
N ILE A 57 6.64 -1.26 -4.20
CA ILE A 57 7.91 -1.89 -4.61
C ILE A 57 9.03 -0.85 -4.71
N LEU A 58 8.77 0.27 -5.39
CA LEU A 58 9.73 1.37 -5.51
C LEU A 58 10.11 1.95 -4.15
N TRP A 59 9.14 2.12 -3.26
CA TRP A 59 9.40 2.61 -1.91
C TRP A 59 10.20 1.61 -1.07
N LEU A 60 9.94 0.31 -1.22
CA LEU A 60 10.73 -0.73 -0.55
C LEU A 60 12.19 -0.72 -0.99
N LEU A 61 12.48 -0.34 -2.24
CA LEU A 61 13.85 -0.25 -2.74
C LEU A 61 14.49 1.10 -2.41
N PHE A 62 13.83 2.21 -2.76
CA PHE A 62 14.42 3.56 -2.79
C PHE A 62 13.73 4.56 -1.85
N GLY A 63 12.63 4.18 -1.24
CA GLY A 63 11.83 5.07 -0.42
C GLY A 63 12.45 5.40 0.93
N PRO A 64 12.09 6.56 1.51
CA PRO A 64 12.55 6.95 2.83
C PRO A 64 11.84 6.13 3.92
N LYS A 65 12.62 5.55 4.83
CA LYS A 65 12.15 4.54 5.81
C LYS A 65 12.48 4.88 7.28
N GLY A 66 13.20 5.98 7.51
CA GLY A 66 13.71 6.44 8.80
C GLY A 66 13.63 7.94 8.91
#